data_AF-A0A939UNK6-F1
#
_entry.id   AF-A0A939UNK6-F1
#
_cell.length_a   1.000
_cell.length_b   1.000
_cell.length_c   1.000
_cell.angle_alpha   90.00
_cell.angle_beta   90.00
_cell.angle_gamma   90.00
#
_symmetry.space_group_name_H-M   'P 1'
#
loop_
_entity.id
_entity.type
_entity.pdbx_description
1 polymer ?
#
loop_
_entity_poly.entity_id
_entity_poly.type
_entity_poly.pdbx_seq_one_letter_code
_entity_poly.pdbx_strand_id
1 'polypeptide(L)'
;ALLQGDDKAAVEKINAEIKGYKDSGNTVANQDRIKELRAQKKELLAKAALKADGAKISLYYKTFVQINDSKMVEQKLPQFKQVKWPYKDQMPYFAAGLEDFAAAVARGEPTAITGGPCFFGEHEVDMIFTLRDGSQKVYDFTTRRRNAGDKVSLEAEYTKENAGEVVDVSFVSHKKLLTTEEYDSVLYLFELANATKSALTLPIVDASYLKYLDAMIEPLRIEIRVRARKRFREMAKPIIQMYRGLFEDLKKLYPDVKETFIMTGEDRELLGTFYAKRAPFVEKPSTRRIISGIKEKIDSVKDYITLPALPFYFLGIKNVLEVDYIGETDSFWKCRKMHKGQMNLSALLYPIKISADGWRSIFSTELQYKEYIERKDYGKR
;
A
#
# COMPACT_ATOMS: atom_id res chain seq x y z
N ALA A 1 -3.60 -16.83 -18.94
CA ALA A 1 -3.60 -18.06 -18.13
C ALA A 1 -5.01 -18.61 -17.94
N LEU A 2 -6.02 -17.79 -17.58
CA LEU A 2 -7.41 -18.24 -17.29
C LEU A 2 -8.32 -18.51 -18.51
N LEU A 3 -7.92 -18.18 -19.74
CA LEU A 3 -8.75 -18.34 -20.94
C LEU A 3 -8.22 -19.52 -21.77
N GLN A 4 -9.05 -20.51 -22.02
CA GLN A 4 -8.77 -21.66 -22.88
C GLN A 4 -9.75 -21.66 -24.07
N GLY A 5 -9.29 -22.17 -25.23
CA GLY A 5 -10.14 -22.37 -26.41
C GLY A 5 -10.94 -21.13 -26.84
N ASP A 6 -12.25 -21.31 -26.99
CA ASP A 6 -13.19 -20.33 -27.54
C ASP A 6 -13.28 -19.03 -26.72
N ASP A 7 -13.10 -19.09 -25.40
CA ASP A 7 -13.16 -17.91 -24.52
C ASP A 7 -12.00 -16.94 -24.80
N LYS A 8 -10.82 -17.48 -25.15
CA LYS A 8 -9.65 -16.66 -25.53
C LYS A 8 -9.91 -15.94 -26.86
N ALA A 9 -10.43 -16.66 -27.85
CA ALA A 9 -10.79 -16.10 -29.16
C ALA A 9 -11.86 -15.01 -29.04
N ALA A 10 -12.87 -15.23 -28.19
CA ALA A 10 -13.92 -14.23 -27.93
C ALA A 10 -13.37 -12.95 -27.29
N VAL A 11 -12.47 -13.07 -26.30
CA VAL A 11 -11.84 -11.89 -25.66
C VAL A 11 -10.90 -11.15 -26.63
N GLU A 12 -10.17 -11.87 -27.48
CA GLU A 12 -9.31 -11.29 -28.51
C GLU A 12 -10.13 -10.53 -29.56
N LYS A 13 -11.25 -11.10 -30.01
CA LYS A 13 -12.20 -10.44 -30.91
C LYS A 13 -12.75 -9.13 -30.32
N ILE A 14 -13.19 -9.16 -29.06
CA ILE A 14 -13.67 -7.94 -28.38
C ILE A 14 -12.56 -6.88 -28.26
N ASN A 15 -11.31 -7.28 -28.00
CA ASN A 15 -10.20 -6.33 -27.96
C ASN A 15 -9.91 -5.72 -29.33
N ALA A 16 -10.02 -6.49 -30.41
CA ALA A 16 -9.88 -6.00 -31.78
C ALA A 16 -10.99 -5.00 -32.13
N GLU A 17 -12.24 -5.29 -31.77
CA GLU A 17 -13.37 -4.38 -31.97
C GLU A 17 -13.21 -3.07 -31.17
N ILE A 18 -12.83 -3.15 -29.89
CA ILE A 18 -12.54 -1.96 -29.08
C ILE A 18 -11.42 -1.12 -29.71
N LYS A 19 -10.41 -1.76 -30.29
CA LYS A 19 -9.34 -1.06 -31.00
C LYS A 19 -9.88 -0.36 -32.26
N GLY A 20 -10.68 -1.06 -33.07
CA GLY A 20 -11.33 -0.47 -34.24
C GLY A 20 -12.15 0.77 -33.93
N TYR A 21 -12.96 0.75 -32.86
CA TYR A 21 -13.74 1.92 -32.42
C TYR A 21 -12.90 3.07 -31.87
N LYS A 22 -11.70 2.80 -31.34
CA LYS A 22 -10.77 3.86 -30.91
C LYS A 22 -10.08 4.50 -32.10
N ASP A 23 -9.75 3.70 -33.10
CA ASP A 23 -9.03 4.13 -34.30
C ASP A 23 -9.96 4.90 -35.27
N SER A 24 -11.28 4.66 -35.22
CA SER A 24 -12.29 5.33 -36.06
C SER A 24 -12.80 6.68 -35.54
N GLY A 25 -12.22 7.21 -34.45
CA GLY A 25 -12.52 8.55 -33.93
C GLY A 25 -13.33 8.56 -32.63
N ASN A 26 -13.32 9.70 -31.94
CA ASN A 26 -13.84 9.83 -30.57
C ASN A 26 -15.27 10.39 -30.54
N THR A 27 -16.24 9.64 -31.06
CA THR A 27 -17.67 10.00 -31.01
C THR A 27 -18.33 9.41 -29.77
N VAL A 28 -19.46 9.99 -29.35
CA VAL A 28 -20.27 9.48 -28.23
C VAL A 28 -20.72 8.03 -28.49
N ALA A 29 -21.17 7.74 -29.72
CA ALA A 29 -21.57 6.39 -30.13
C ALA A 29 -20.42 5.37 -30.01
N ASN A 30 -19.20 5.74 -30.38
CA ASN A 30 -18.02 4.88 -30.23
C ASN A 30 -17.70 4.66 -28.75
N GLN A 31 -17.83 5.68 -27.90
CA GLN A 31 -17.60 5.55 -26.46
C GLN A 31 -18.61 4.61 -25.79
N ASP A 32 -19.89 4.72 -26.16
CA ASP A 32 -20.96 3.85 -25.65
C ASP A 32 -20.72 2.40 -26.07
N ARG A 33 -20.35 2.17 -27.34
CA ARG A 33 -20.04 0.84 -27.83
C ARG A 33 -18.80 0.23 -27.16
N ILE A 34 -17.75 1.03 -26.94
CA ILE A 34 -16.56 0.61 -26.19
C ILE A 34 -16.94 0.23 -24.75
N LYS A 35 -17.86 0.97 -24.10
CA LYS A 35 -18.33 0.68 -22.75
C LYS A 35 -19.08 -0.64 -22.69
N GLU A 36 -19.95 -0.90 -23.65
CA GLU A 36 -20.70 -2.15 -23.78
C GLU A 36 -19.76 -3.34 -24.02
N LEU A 37 -18.83 -3.23 -24.96
CA LEU A 37 -17.82 -4.26 -25.25
C LEU A 37 -16.94 -4.58 -24.02
N ARG A 38 -16.63 -3.56 -23.20
CA ARG A 38 -15.92 -3.78 -21.93
C ARG A 38 -16.76 -4.54 -20.91
N ALA A 39 -18.07 -4.29 -20.85
CA ALA A 39 -18.98 -5.02 -19.98
C ALA A 39 -19.10 -6.49 -20.41
N GLN A 40 -19.29 -6.74 -21.72
CA GLN A 40 -19.33 -8.10 -22.28
C GLN A 40 -18.02 -8.85 -22.02
N LYS A 41 -16.87 -8.19 -22.22
CA LYS A 41 -15.56 -8.76 -21.87
C LYS A 41 -15.46 -9.12 -20.39
N LYS A 42 -15.97 -8.27 -19.50
CA LYS A 42 -15.96 -8.51 -18.05
C LYS A 42 -16.80 -9.74 -17.70
N GLU A 43 -17.97 -9.89 -18.32
CA GLU A 43 -18.86 -11.04 -18.11
C GLU A 43 -18.23 -12.34 -18.63
N LEU A 44 -17.64 -12.32 -19.82
CA LEU A 44 -16.93 -13.49 -20.38
C LEU A 44 -15.76 -13.92 -19.50
N LEU A 45 -14.96 -12.97 -19.01
CA LEU A 45 -13.87 -13.26 -18.08
C LEU A 45 -14.38 -13.87 -16.77
N ALA A 46 -15.53 -13.39 -16.26
CA ALA A 46 -16.16 -13.96 -15.06
C ALA A 46 -16.67 -15.39 -15.30
N LYS A 47 -17.31 -15.66 -16.45
CA LYS A 47 -17.77 -17.01 -16.82
C LYS A 47 -16.62 -17.99 -17.05
N ALA A 48 -15.54 -17.55 -17.70
CA ALA A 48 -14.34 -18.37 -17.90
C ALA A 48 -13.66 -18.70 -16.56
N ALA A 49 -13.59 -17.73 -15.63
CA ALA A 49 -13.09 -17.97 -14.28
C ALA A 49 -13.94 -19.02 -13.51
N LEU A 50 -15.27 -19.00 -13.68
CA LEU A 50 -16.17 -19.99 -13.08
C LEU A 50 -16.02 -21.41 -13.70
N LYS A 51 -15.77 -21.50 -15.01
CA LYS A 51 -15.60 -22.78 -15.71
C LYS A 51 -14.26 -23.45 -15.44
N ALA A 52 -13.18 -22.68 -15.34
CA ALA A 52 -11.82 -23.21 -15.16
C ALA A 52 -11.62 -23.91 -13.80
N ASP A 53 -12.47 -23.61 -12.81
CA ASP A 53 -12.30 -24.07 -11.42
C ASP A 53 -13.16 -25.26 -11.00
N GLY A 54 -13.83 -25.95 -11.94
CA GLY A 54 -14.51 -27.24 -11.68
C GLY A 54 -15.36 -27.24 -10.39
N ALA A 55 -16.49 -26.54 -10.39
CA ALA A 55 -17.42 -26.46 -9.24
C ALA A 55 -16.80 -25.97 -7.90
N LYS A 56 -15.62 -25.34 -7.89
CA LYS A 56 -15.19 -24.47 -6.79
C LYS A 56 -15.61 -23.03 -7.10
N ILE A 57 -16.45 -22.46 -6.24
CA ILE A 57 -16.80 -21.04 -6.31
C ILE A 57 -15.57 -20.24 -5.89
N SER A 58 -14.78 -19.76 -6.86
CA SER A 58 -13.71 -18.81 -6.60
C SER A 58 -14.27 -17.41 -6.42
N LEU A 59 -14.21 -16.90 -5.20
CA LEU A 59 -14.61 -15.53 -4.86
C LEU A 59 -13.46 -14.57 -5.18
N TYR A 60 -13.80 -13.42 -5.76
CA TYR A 60 -12.82 -12.37 -6.08
C TYR A 60 -13.21 -11.05 -5.43
N TYR A 61 -12.24 -10.39 -4.80
CA TYR A 61 -12.36 -9.00 -4.36
C TYR A 61 -11.82 -8.06 -5.44
N LYS A 62 -12.57 -6.99 -5.71
CA LYS A 62 -12.30 -6.01 -6.78
C LYS A 62 -11.98 -6.61 -8.17
N THR A 63 -12.41 -7.86 -8.42
CA THR A 63 -12.22 -8.64 -9.67
C THR A 63 -10.80 -9.12 -10.01
N PHE A 64 -9.80 -8.89 -9.15
CA PHE A 64 -8.41 -9.25 -9.49
C PHE A 64 -7.57 -9.85 -8.35
N VAL A 65 -8.08 -9.88 -7.12
CA VAL A 65 -7.51 -10.70 -6.04
C VAL A 65 -8.53 -11.77 -5.65
N GLN A 66 -8.07 -13.02 -5.56
CA GLN A 66 -8.89 -14.16 -5.19
C GLN A 66 -8.95 -14.26 -3.67
N ILE A 67 -10.11 -14.60 -3.12
CA ILE A 67 -10.29 -14.87 -1.69
C ILE A 67 -9.94 -16.33 -1.43
N ASN A 68 -9.07 -16.57 -0.47
CA ASN A 68 -8.52 -17.88 -0.13
C ASN A 68 -8.58 -18.07 1.39
N ASP A 69 -8.79 -19.29 1.84
CA ASP A 69 -8.44 -19.66 3.22
C ASP A 69 -6.94 -20.02 3.32
N SER A 70 -6.45 -20.29 4.53
CA SER A 70 -5.04 -20.64 4.75
C SER A 70 -4.62 -21.88 3.96
N LYS A 71 -5.46 -22.91 3.88
CA LYS A 71 -5.18 -24.15 3.14
C LYS A 71 -5.06 -23.92 1.63
N MET A 72 -5.89 -23.05 1.06
CA MET A 72 -5.80 -22.65 -0.34
C MET A 72 -4.52 -21.87 -0.61
N VAL A 73 -4.09 -21.00 0.32
CA VAL A 73 -2.79 -20.32 0.22
C VAL A 73 -1.66 -21.34 0.28
N GLU A 74 -1.70 -22.33 1.18
CA GLU A 74 -0.68 -23.40 1.25
C GLU A 74 -0.62 -24.26 -0.01
N GLN A 75 -1.73 -24.45 -0.71
CA GLN A 75 -1.73 -25.14 -2.01
C GLN A 75 -1.00 -24.34 -3.09
N LYS A 76 -1.12 -23.01 -3.05
CA LYS A 76 -0.54 -22.09 -4.04
C LYS A 76 0.90 -21.69 -3.73
N LEU A 77 1.24 -21.58 -2.45
CA LEU A 77 2.55 -21.25 -1.91
C LEU A 77 2.87 -22.23 -0.77
N PRO A 78 3.44 -23.42 -1.08
CA PRO A 78 3.69 -24.47 -0.09
C PRO A 78 4.54 -24.05 1.11
N GLN A 79 5.45 -23.09 0.93
CA GLN A 79 6.30 -22.51 1.97
C GLN A 79 5.47 -21.83 3.07
N PHE A 80 4.25 -21.38 2.77
CA PHE A 80 3.33 -20.78 3.73
C PHE A 80 3.01 -21.71 4.91
N LYS A 81 3.16 -23.04 4.75
CA LYS A 81 3.05 -24.01 5.84
C LYS A 81 4.00 -23.75 7.01
N GLN A 82 5.17 -23.17 6.73
CA GLN A 82 6.23 -22.94 7.70
C GLN A 82 6.08 -21.62 8.45
N VAL A 83 5.21 -20.72 7.96
CA VAL A 83 4.97 -19.40 8.55
C VAL A 83 4.30 -19.54 9.90
N LYS A 84 4.94 -18.99 10.94
CA LYS A 84 4.39 -18.88 12.29
C LYS A 84 3.82 -17.48 12.49
N TRP A 85 2.54 -17.33 12.18
CA TRP A 85 1.81 -16.09 12.40
C TRP A 85 0.56 -16.38 13.23
N PRO A 86 0.31 -15.66 14.35
CA PRO A 86 -0.71 -16.05 15.34
C PRO A 86 -2.13 -16.24 14.78
N TYR A 87 -2.45 -15.51 13.71
CA TYR A 87 -3.79 -15.47 13.12
C TYR A 87 -3.88 -16.18 11.78
N LYS A 88 -2.84 -16.96 11.41
CA LYS A 88 -2.71 -17.60 10.10
C LYS A 88 -3.95 -18.37 9.65
N ASP A 89 -4.58 -19.11 10.56
CA ASP A 89 -5.72 -19.97 10.25
C ASP A 89 -7.08 -19.33 10.61
N GLN A 90 -7.09 -18.06 11.01
CA GLN A 90 -8.27 -17.39 11.56
C GLN A 90 -8.88 -16.34 10.61
N MET A 91 -8.30 -16.13 9.43
CA MET A 91 -8.74 -15.08 8.51
C MET A 91 -8.66 -15.48 7.03
N PRO A 92 -9.45 -14.82 6.16
CA PRO A 92 -9.28 -14.96 4.73
C PRO A 92 -8.05 -14.20 4.22
N TYR A 93 -7.51 -14.67 3.11
CA TYR A 93 -6.42 -14.10 2.35
C TYR A 93 -6.87 -13.66 0.96
N PHE A 94 -6.30 -12.56 0.47
CA PHE A 94 -6.61 -11.98 -0.83
C PHE A 94 -5.36 -12.06 -1.70
N ALA A 95 -5.33 -13.07 -2.56
CA ALA A 95 -4.14 -13.48 -3.27
C ALA A 95 -4.21 -13.17 -4.76
N ALA A 96 -3.08 -12.80 -5.36
CA ALA A 96 -2.94 -12.70 -6.81
C ALA A 96 -1.53 -13.10 -7.27
N GLY A 97 -1.42 -14.06 -8.19
CA GLY A 97 -0.15 -14.49 -8.77
C GLY A 97 0.75 -15.28 -7.81
N LEU A 98 0.20 -15.90 -6.77
CA LEU A 98 1.00 -16.67 -5.80
C LEU A 98 1.69 -17.86 -6.45
N GLU A 99 1.04 -18.51 -7.40
CA GLU A 99 1.55 -19.67 -8.11
C GLU A 99 2.79 -19.30 -8.95
N ASP A 100 2.76 -18.13 -9.60
CA ASP A 100 3.91 -17.61 -10.35
C ASP A 100 5.11 -17.34 -9.41
N PHE A 101 4.83 -16.75 -8.23
CA PHE A 101 5.84 -16.49 -7.20
C PHE A 101 6.40 -17.80 -6.62
N ALA A 102 5.53 -18.75 -6.26
CA ALA A 102 5.92 -20.06 -5.75
C ALA A 102 6.76 -20.83 -6.77
N ALA A 103 6.42 -20.73 -8.06
CA ALA A 103 7.21 -21.33 -9.13
C ALA A 103 8.60 -20.68 -9.25
N ALA A 104 8.72 -19.37 -9.07
CA ALA A 104 10.02 -18.69 -9.01
C ALA A 104 10.86 -19.16 -7.81
N VAL A 105 10.25 -19.28 -6.63
CA VAL A 105 10.90 -19.86 -5.42
C VAL A 105 11.39 -21.28 -5.70
N ALA A 106 10.54 -22.14 -6.29
CA ALA A 106 10.89 -23.53 -6.59
C ALA A 106 12.03 -23.67 -7.61
N ARG A 107 12.19 -22.70 -8.52
CA ARG A 107 13.29 -22.65 -9.49
C ARG A 107 14.58 -22.03 -8.92
N GLY A 108 14.57 -21.56 -7.67
CA GLY A 108 15.70 -20.86 -7.07
C GLY A 108 15.98 -19.49 -7.70
N GLU A 109 14.98 -18.87 -8.34
CA GLU A 109 15.12 -17.50 -8.84
C GLU A 109 15.14 -16.50 -7.68
N PRO A 110 15.85 -15.36 -7.82
CA PRO A 110 15.76 -14.28 -6.85
C PRO A 110 14.31 -13.85 -6.64
N THR A 111 13.89 -13.81 -5.38
CA THR A 111 12.54 -13.44 -4.93
C THR A 111 12.65 -12.47 -3.76
N ALA A 112 11.64 -11.61 -3.61
CA ALA A 112 11.59 -10.64 -2.51
C ALA A 112 10.19 -10.51 -1.92
N ILE A 113 10.14 -10.29 -0.61
CA ILE A 113 8.95 -9.94 0.16
C ILE A 113 8.99 -8.43 0.44
N THR A 114 7.85 -7.77 0.28
CA THR A 114 7.66 -6.35 0.60
C THR A 114 6.28 -6.09 1.18
N GLY A 115 6.10 -4.96 1.84
CA GLY A 115 4.86 -4.53 2.48
C GLY A 115 5.16 -4.01 3.87
N GLY A 116 4.13 -3.79 4.68
CA GLY A 116 4.30 -3.44 6.08
C GLY A 116 3.26 -2.43 6.57
N PRO A 117 3.23 -2.15 7.87
CA PRO A 117 2.21 -1.30 8.43
C PRO A 117 2.36 0.16 7.96
N CYS A 118 1.24 0.90 8.03
CA CYS A 118 1.23 2.35 7.94
C CYS A 118 2.16 2.96 8.99
N PHE A 119 2.78 4.11 8.67
CA PHE A 119 3.73 4.79 9.54
C PHE A 119 3.11 5.30 10.87
N PHE A 120 1.84 5.69 10.83
CA PHE A 120 0.98 5.90 11.99
C PHE A 120 -0.49 5.89 11.54
N GLY A 121 -1.40 5.58 12.46
CA GLY A 121 -2.85 5.51 12.23
C GLY A 121 -3.60 6.81 12.52
N GLU A 122 -4.93 6.73 12.51
CA GLU A 122 -5.82 7.80 12.98
C GLU A 122 -5.61 8.04 14.48
N HIS A 123 -5.79 9.27 14.92
CA HIS A 123 -5.65 9.78 16.29
C HIS A 123 -4.22 9.76 16.87
N GLU A 124 -3.21 9.32 16.10
CA GLU A 124 -1.83 9.20 16.60
C GLU A 124 -1.00 10.47 16.40
N VAL A 125 -1.37 11.33 15.45
CA VAL A 125 -0.63 12.56 15.14
C VAL A 125 -1.61 13.70 14.89
N ASP A 126 -1.56 14.70 15.76
CA ASP A 126 -2.27 15.95 15.59
C ASP A 126 -1.43 16.94 14.77
N MET A 127 -2.08 17.63 13.84
CA MET A 127 -1.59 18.80 13.15
C MET A 127 -2.34 20.03 13.66
N ILE A 128 -1.59 21.01 14.16
CA ILE A 128 -2.12 22.19 14.84
C ILE A 128 -1.79 23.44 14.04
N PHE A 129 -2.81 24.12 13.51
CA PHE A 129 -2.70 25.44 12.90
C PHE A 129 -2.91 26.51 13.97
N THR A 130 -1.94 27.41 14.13
CA THR A 130 -2.07 28.60 14.98
C THR A 130 -2.40 29.80 14.09
N LEU A 131 -3.46 30.53 14.45
CA LEU A 131 -3.93 31.71 13.75
C LEU A 131 -3.36 33.00 14.38
N ARG A 132 -3.46 34.11 13.65
CA ARG A 132 -2.93 35.42 14.08
C ARG A 132 -3.57 35.95 15.37
N ASP A 133 -4.82 35.58 15.63
CA ASP A 133 -5.53 35.90 16.88
C ASP A 133 -5.08 35.03 18.08
N GLY A 134 -4.14 34.12 17.88
CA GLY A 134 -3.64 33.18 18.89
C GLY A 134 -4.48 31.91 19.03
N SER A 135 -5.62 31.81 18.35
CA SER A 135 -6.45 30.61 18.40
C SER A 135 -5.80 29.43 17.66
N GLN A 136 -6.15 28.21 18.07
CA GLN A 136 -5.61 26.98 17.50
C GLN A 136 -6.70 26.11 16.90
N LYS A 137 -6.41 25.51 15.74
CA LYS A 137 -7.24 24.49 15.11
C LYS A 137 -6.44 23.20 14.99
N VAL A 138 -6.96 22.14 15.60
CA VAL A 138 -6.34 20.82 15.67
C VAL A 138 -7.04 19.88 14.70
N TYR A 139 -6.25 19.12 13.96
CA TYR A 139 -6.72 18.12 13.01
C TYR A 139 -5.90 16.86 13.15
N ASP A 140 -6.55 15.71 13.10
CA ASP A 140 -5.84 14.46 12.95
C ASP A 140 -5.16 14.40 11.56
N PHE A 141 -3.87 14.10 11.52
CA PHE A 141 -3.08 14.15 10.29
C PHE A 141 -3.58 13.14 9.23
N THR A 142 -4.01 11.96 9.69
CA THR A 142 -4.40 10.83 8.83
C THR A 142 -5.78 11.06 8.21
N THR A 143 -6.80 11.33 9.03
CA THR A 143 -8.20 11.53 8.63
C THR A 143 -8.46 12.93 8.10
N ARG A 144 -7.65 13.91 8.51
CA ARG A 144 -7.84 15.36 8.28
C ARG A 144 -9.06 15.92 9.00
N ARG A 145 -9.61 15.22 9.98
CA ARG A 145 -10.82 15.68 10.69
C ARG A 145 -10.46 16.36 11.99
N ARG A 146 -11.30 17.31 12.40
CA ARG A 146 -11.17 18.00 13.68
C ARG A 146 -11.71 17.14 14.82
N ASN A 147 -12.84 16.45 14.61
CA ASN A 147 -13.40 15.47 15.54
C ASN A 147 -13.84 14.18 14.84
N ALA A 148 -13.91 13.08 15.59
CA ALA A 148 -14.53 11.84 15.16
C ALA A 148 -16.03 12.08 14.91
N GLY A 149 -16.42 12.24 13.65
CA GLY A 149 -17.82 12.51 13.24
C GLY A 149 -17.99 13.74 12.35
N ASP A 150 -16.98 14.60 12.24
CA ASP A 150 -17.04 15.75 11.35
C ASP A 150 -17.07 15.30 9.88
N LYS A 151 -18.09 15.75 9.14
CA LYS A 151 -18.18 15.57 7.68
C LYS A 151 -17.20 16.47 6.93
N VAL A 152 -16.73 17.54 7.57
CA VAL A 152 -15.81 18.52 7.00
C VAL A 152 -14.38 18.07 7.27
N SER A 153 -13.81 17.38 6.28
CA SER A 153 -12.36 17.13 6.21
C SER A 153 -11.65 18.48 6.05
N LEU A 154 -10.47 18.63 6.66
CA LEU A 154 -9.46 19.58 6.22
C LEU A 154 -9.02 19.16 4.82
N GLU A 155 -9.81 19.54 3.83
CA GLU A 155 -9.33 19.55 2.46
C GLU A 155 -8.33 20.70 2.32
N ALA A 156 -7.57 20.69 1.22
CA ALA A 156 -6.67 21.80 0.88
C ALA A 156 -7.39 23.17 0.86
N GLU A 157 -8.73 23.19 0.92
CA GLU A 157 -9.59 24.35 1.05
C GLU A 157 -9.36 25.11 2.37
N TYR A 158 -9.20 24.47 3.53
CA TYR A 158 -9.02 25.21 4.79
C TYR A 158 -7.76 26.08 4.76
N THR A 159 -6.63 25.50 4.34
CA THR A 159 -5.37 26.26 4.22
C THR A 159 -5.42 27.28 3.09
N LYS A 160 -6.14 27.01 2.00
CA LYS A 160 -6.38 28.01 0.93
C LYS A 160 -7.20 29.20 1.44
N GLU A 161 -8.29 28.94 2.17
CA GLU A 161 -9.20 29.97 2.69
C GLU A 161 -8.58 30.79 3.82
N ASN A 162 -7.75 30.17 4.65
CA ASN A 162 -7.19 30.78 5.85
C ASN A 162 -5.69 31.10 5.74
N ALA A 163 -5.09 31.02 4.55
CA ALA A 163 -3.65 31.19 4.34
C ALA A 163 -3.09 32.50 4.93
N GLY A 164 -3.87 33.58 4.86
CA GLY A 164 -3.50 34.91 5.39
C GLY A 164 -3.43 34.96 6.92
N GLU A 165 -4.20 34.10 7.59
CA GLU A 165 -4.38 34.09 9.04
C GLU A 165 -3.49 33.08 9.76
N VAL A 166 -3.10 31.99 9.09
CA VAL A 166 -2.18 31.01 9.67
C VAL A 166 -0.80 31.64 9.87
N VAL A 167 -0.30 31.60 11.11
CA VAL A 167 1.03 32.07 11.48
C VAL A 167 2.00 30.93 11.80
N ASP A 168 1.47 29.76 12.16
CA ASP A 168 2.29 28.61 12.51
C ASP A 168 1.58 27.26 12.30
N VAL A 169 2.37 26.23 12.03
CA VAL A 169 1.91 24.83 11.95
C VAL A 169 2.83 23.97 12.81
N SER A 170 2.25 23.22 13.74
CA SER A 170 2.97 22.33 14.66
C SER A 170 2.31 20.94 14.71
N PHE A 171 3.00 19.99 15.34
CA PHE A 171 2.57 18.60 15.40
C PHE A 171 2.73 18.05 16.82
N VAL A 172 1.77 17.23 17.24
CA VAL A 172 1.85 16.47 18.49
C VAL A 172 1.67 15.00 18.15
N SER A 173 2.66 14.18 18.48
CA SER A 173 2.54 12.72 18.35
C SER A 173 2.12 12.11 19.68
N HIS A 174 1.05 11.33 19.64
CA HIS A 174 0.57 10.50 20.74
C HIS A 174 1.14 9.07 20.68
N LYS A 175 1.75 8.71 19.55
CA LYS A 175 2.38 7.40 19.33
C LYS A 175 3.67 7.30 20.12
N LYS A 176 3.65 6.47 21.18
CA LYS A 176 4.82 6.21 22.03
C LYS A 176 5.40 4.81 21.84
N LEU A 177 4.60 3.89 21.33
CA LEU A 177 4.91 2.49 21.13
C LEU A 177 4.32 2.02 19.79
N LEU A 178 4.75 0.84 19.34
CA LEU A 178 4.09 0.14 18.24
C LEU A 178 2.88 -0.62 18.79
N THR A 179 1.85 -0.75 17.98
CA THR A 179 0.69 -1.59 18.25
C THR A 179 0.99 -3.06 17.96
N THR A 180 0.16 -3.96 18.49
CA THR A 180 0.22 -5.40 18.17
C THR A 180 0.16 -5.64 16.67
N GLU A 181 -0.74 -4.93 15.97
CA GLU A 181 -0.93 -5.06 14.53
C GLU A 181 0.35 -4.69 13.77
N GLU A 182 1.00 -3.59 14.15
CA GLU A 182 2.23 -3.15 13.49
C GLU A 182 3.38 -4.13 13.71
N TYR A 183 3.47 -4.72 14.90
CA TYR A 183 4.43 -5.78 15.20
C TYR A 183 4.14 -7.05 14.39
N ASP A 184 2.90 -7.53 14.43
CA ASP A 184 2.46 -8.77 13.77
C ASP A 184 2.60 -8.65 12.24
N SER A 185 2.33 -7.47 11.66
CA SER A 185 2.53 -7.20 10.23
C SER A 185 4.00 -7.32 9.84
N VAL A 186 4.94 -6.75 10.60
CA VAL A 186 6.38 -6.86 10.27
C VAL A 186 6.90 -8.28 10.53
N LEU A 187 6.47 -8.92 11.63
CA LEU A 187 6.79 -10.32 11.93
C LEU A 187 6.39 -11.24 10.77
N TYR A 188 5.19 -11.04 10.22
CA TYR A 188 4.69 -11.84 9.11
C TYR A 188 5.59 -11.73 7.85
N LEU A 189 6.12 -10.54 7.57
CA LEU A 189 7.08 -10.36 6.47
C LEU A 189 8.36 -11.18 6.68
N PHE A 190 8.91 -11.18 7.90
CA PHE A 190 10.10 -11.96 8.25
C PHE A 190 9.85 -13.47 8.18
N GLU A 191 8.73 -13.92 8.72
CA GLU A 191 8.30 -15.33 8.65
C GLU A 191 8.20 -15.82 7.21
N LEU A 192 7.54 -15.04 6.35
CA LEU A 192 7.38 -15.42 4.95
C LEU A 192 8.72 -15.37 4.20
N ALA A 193 9.52 -14.30 4.39
CA ALA A 193 10.84 -14.18 3.77
C ALA A 193 11.77 -15.33 4.18
N ASN A 194 11.73 -15.76 5.44
CA ASN A 194 12.50 -16.90 5.91
C ASN A 194 12.01 -18.22 5.28
N ALA A 195 10.69 -18.42 5.22
CA ALA A 195 10.09 -19.63 4.65
C ALA A 195 10.37 -19.75 3.12
N THR A 196 10.45 -18.64 2.41
CA THR A 196 10.70 -18.60 0.96
C THR A 196 12.16 -18.35 0.59
N LYS A 197 13.04 -18.12 1.58
CA LYS A 197 14.45 -17.73 1.40
C LYS A 197 14.59 -16.52 0.47
N SER A 198 13.70 -15.55 0.63
CA SER A 198 13.62 -14.33 -0.16
C SER A 198 14.29 -13.14 0.52
N ALA A 199 14.67 -12.13 -0.26
CA ALA A 199 15.03 -10.81 0.28
C ALA A 199 13.81 -10.15 0.94
N LEU A 200 14.05 -9.20 1.87
CA LEU A 200 12.98 -8.49 2.57
C LEU A 200 13.17 -6.98 2.51
N THR A 201 12.11 -6.27 2.15
CA THR A 201 12.13 -4.81 2.04
C THR A 201 10.97 -4.19 2.80
N LEU A 202 11.27 -3.24 3.70
CA LEU A 202 10.25 -2.51 4.46
C LEU A 202 10.21 -1.05 3.98
N PRO A 203 9.17 -0.61 3.25
CA PRO A 203 8.96 0.80 2.97
C PRO A 203 8.52 1.53 4.25
N ILE A 204 9.36 2.38 4.84
CA ILE A 204 8.85 3.42 5.76
C ILE A 204 8.52 4.65 4.92
N VAL A 205 7.25 5.05 5.01
CA VAL A 205 6.62 6.00 4.09
C VAL A 205 6.70 7.45 4.55
N ASP A 206 7.58 7.79 5.48
CA ASP A 206 7.72 9.13 6.05
C ASP A 206 7.98 10.20 4.97
N ALA A 207 8.77 9.87 3.94
CA ALA A 207 8.97 10.74 2.79
C ALA A 207 7.68 11.03 2.00
N SER A 208 6.80 10.03 1.86
CA SER A 208 5.50 10.19 1.21
C SER A 208 4.56 11.06 2.07
N TYR A 209 4.57 10.85 3.39
CA TYR A 209 3.80 11.67 4.33
C TYR A 209 4.27 13.13 4.34
N LEU A 210 5.56 13.38 4.18
CA LEU A 210 6.10 14.73 4.05
C LEU A 210 5.61 15.41 2.75
N LYS A 211 5.56 14.69 1.62
CA LYS A 211 4.97 15.23 0.38
C LYS A 211 3.47 15.46 0.51
N TYR A 212 2.79 14.62 1.29
CA TYR A 212 1.39 14.81 1.62
C TYR A 212 1.18 16.08 2.44
N LEU A 213 2.03 16.32 3.45
CA LEU A 213 2.08 17.57 4.19
C LEU A 213 2.32 18.76 3.26
N ASP A 214 3.29 18.66 2.35
CA ASP A 214 3.62 19.72 1.38
C ASP A 214 2.40 20.16 0.58
N ALA A 215 1.60 19.21 0.10
CA ALA A 215 0.36 19.52 -0.62
C ALA A 215 -0.67 20.24 0.26
N MET A 216 -0.73 19.95 1.56
CA MET A 216 -1.66 20.59 2.50
C MET A 216 -1.25 22.04 2.84
N ILE A 217 0.04 22.29 2.98
CA ILE A 217 0.57 23.60 3.40
C ILE A 217 1.05 24.48 2.24
N GLU A 218 0.91 24.02 0.99
CA GLU A 218 1.32 24.77 -0.20
C GLU A 218 0.83 26.22 -0.23
N PRO A 219 -0.43 26.54 0.14
CA PRO A 219 -0.94 27.92 0.14
C PRO A 219 -0.29 28.85 1.18
N LEU A 220 0.42 28.31 2.18
CA LEU A 220 0.98 29.08 3.27
C LEU A 220 2.30 29.77 2.86
N ARG A 221 2.68 30.80 3.64
CA ARG A 221 3.96 31.52 3.44
C ARG A 221 5.15 30.56 3.57
N ILE A 222 6.20 30.82 2.79
CA ILE A 222 7.36 29.92 2.67
C ILE A 222 8.03 29.67 4.02
N GLU A 223 8.09 30.66 4.91
CA GLU A 223 8.71 30.56 6.22
C GLU A 223 7.93 29.59 7.12
N ILE A 224 6.59 29.63 7.05
CA ILE A 224 5.70 28.72 7.78
C ILE A 224 5.91 27.30 7.25
N ARG A 225 5.97 27.13 5.93
CA ARG A 225 6.20 25.83 5.28
C ARG A 225 7.52 25.20 5.68
N VAL A 226 8.61 25.99 5.69
CA VAL A 226 9.94 25.52 6.12
C VAL A 226 9.92 25.06 7.59
N ARG A 227 9.29 25.83 8.48
CA ARG A 227 9.15 25.44 9.90
C ARG A 227 8.31 24.19 10.08
N ALA A 228 7.17 24.09 9.39
CA ALA A 228 6.29 22.94 9.45
C ALA A 228 7.01 21.64 9.03
N ARG A 229 7.73 21.67 7.89
CA ARG A 229 8.54 20.53 7.42
C ARG A 229 9.58 20.11 8.45
N LYS A 230 10.28 21.07 9.07
CA LYS A 230 11.30 20.77 10.09
C LYS A 230 10.67 20.05 11.29
N ARG A 231 9.57 20.59 11.83
CA ARG A 231 8.85 19.99 12.97
C ARG A 231 8.23 18.64 12.65
N PHE A 232 7.72 18.44 11.44
CA PHE A 232 7.22 17.14 11.01
C PHE A 232 8.33 16.09 11.05
N ARG A 233 9.53 16.41 10.53
CA ARG A 233 10.67 15.49 10.59
C ARG A 233 11.10 15.19 12.03
N GLU A 234 11.12 16.21 12.88
CA GLU A 234 11.44 16.04 14.31
C GLU A 234 10.43 15.12 15.02
N MET A 235 9.13 15.28 14.71
CA MET A 235 8.05 14.44 15.22
C MET A 235 8.12 13.00 14.67
N ALA A 236 8.43 12.83 13.39
CA ALA A 236 8.52 11.52 12.74
C ALA A 236 9.72 10.69 13.22
N LYS A 237 10.82 11.33 13.62
CA LYS A 237 12.07 10.65 13.97
C LYS A 237 11.91 9.59 15.06
N PRO A 238 11.27 9.85 16.22
CA PRO A 238 10.99 8.80 17.21
C PRO A 238 10.22 7.60 16.64
N ILE A 239 9.23 7.83 15.77
CA ILE A 239 8.43 6.76 15.15
C ILE A 239 9.32 5.91 14.22
N ILE A 240 10.17 6.53 13.41
CA ILE A 240 11.16 5.82 12.56
C ILE A 240 12.06 4.94 13.42
N GLN A 241 12.52 5.44 14.59
CA GLN A 241 13.36 4.66 15.49
C GLN A 241 12.64 3.45 16.10
N MET A 242 11.32 3.54 16.34
CA MET A 242 10.54 2.38 16.80
C MET A 242 10.55 1.25 15.77
N TYR A 243 10.27 1.55 14.49
CA TYR A 243 10.30 0.54 13.42
C TYR A 243 11.71 0.02 13.14
N ARG A 244 12.73 0.88 13.12
CA ARG A 244 14.13 0.45 13.00
C ARG A 244 14.50 -0.50 14.14
N GLY A 245 14.10 -0.17 15.37
CA GLY A 245 14.31 -1.03 16.54
C GLY A 245 13.65 -2.40 16.40
N LEU A 246 12.38 -2.45 15.99
CA LEU A 246 11.66 -3.70 15.72
C LEU A 246 12.36 -4.53 14.64
N PHE A 247 12.71 -3.90 13.52
CA PHE A 247 13.33 -4.59 12.40
C PHE A 247 14.68 -5.20 12.77
N GLU A 248 15.50 -4.50 13.55
CA GLU A 248 16.77 -5.03 14.05
C GLU A 248 16.58 -6.19 15.04
N ASP A 249 15.54 -6.15 15.87
CA ASP A 249 15.23 -7.27 16.77
C ASP A 249 14.77 -8.50 15.99
N LEU A 250 13.88 -8.35 15.01
CA LEU A 250 13.44 -9.44 14.14
C LEU A 250 14.59 -9.98 13.29
N LYS A 251 15.46 -9.13 12.75
CA LYS A 251 16.64 -9.58 11.99
C LYS A 251 17.56 -10.51 12.81
N LYS A 252 17.67 -10.30 14.12
CA LYS A 252 18.41 -11.22 15.01
C LYS A 252 17.71 -12.56 15.19
N LEU A 253 16.37 -12.57 15.20
CA LEU A 253 15.56 -13.78 15.31
C LEU A 253 15.51 -14.58 14.00
N TYR A 254 15.66 -13.92 12.86
CA TYR A 254 15.64 -14.52 11.52
C TYR A 254 16.96 -14.26 10.76
N PRO A 255 18.10 -14.82 11.22
CA PRO A 255 19.42 -14.56 10.63
C PRO A 255 19.54 -15.04 9.17
N ASP A 256 18.66 -15.96 8.74
CA ASP A 256 18.61 -16.49 7.38
C ASP A 256 17.95 -15.54 6.36
N VAL A 257 17.24 -14.51 6.82
CA VAL A 257 16.62 -13.51 5.94
C VAL A 257 17.72 -12.54 5.49
N LYS A 258 18.18 -12.73 4.25
CA LYS A 258 19.23 -11.91 3.64
C LYS A 258 18.66 -10.63 3.03
N GLU A 259 19.53 -9.65 2.80
CA GLU A 259 19.24 -8.43 2.05
C GLU A 259 18.03 -7.64 2.58
N THR A 260 18.02 -7.44 3.89
CA THR A 260 17.02 -6.66 4.60
C THR A 260 17.30 -5.16 4.47
N PHE A 261 16.38 -4.36 3.94
CA PHE A 261 16.51 -2.90 3.98
C PHE A 261 15.23 -2.19 4.41
N ILE A 262 15.41 -1.02 5.02
CA ILE A 262 14.35 -0.10 5.41
C ILE A 262 14.58 1.19 4.65
N MET A 263 13.63 1.61 3.81
CA MET A 263 13.71 2.92 3.17
C MET A 263 13.09 3.96 4.10
N THR A 264 13.83 5.03 4.41
CA THR A 264 13.34 6.16 5.22
C THR A 264 13.65 7.49 4.52
N GLY A 265 12.94 8.56 4.89
CA GLY A 265 13.14 9.89 4.34
C GLY A 265 14.48 10.53 4.67
N GLU A 266 15.21 10.00 5.64
CA GLU A 266 16.56 10.45 6.00
C GLU A 266 17.64 9.88 5.06
N ASP A 267 17.38 8.73 4.42
CA ASP A 267 18.31 8.09 3.49
C ASP A 267 18.23 8.71 2.09
N ARG A 268 18.91 9.84 1.91
CA ARG A 268 18.89 10.63 0.67
C ARG A 268 19.32 9.84 -0.56
N GLU A 269 20.28 8.93 -0.42
CA GLU A 269 20.77 8.09 -1.53
C GLU A 269 19.71 7.08 -1.98
N LEU A 270 19.10 6.36 -1.03
CA LEU A 270 18.02 5.42 -1.33
C LEU A 270 16.80 6.14 -1.91
N LEU A 271 16.42 7.29 -1.35
CA LEU A 271 15.36 8.13 -1.91
C LEU A 271 15.68 8.60 -3.33
N GLY A 272 16.91 9.07 -3.56
CA GLY A 272 17.36 9.49 -4.89
C GLY A 272 17.25 8.35 -5.90
N THR A 273 17.69 7.16 -5.51
CA THR A 273 17.58 5.94 -6.31
C THR A 273 16.12 5.57 -6.57
N PHE A 274 15.27 5.61 -5.54
CA PHE A 274 13.84 5.33 -5.67
C PHE A 274 13.19 6.25 -6.69
N TYR A 275 13.41 7.56 -6.57
CA TYR A 275 12.85 8.55 -7.47
C TYR A 275 13.37 8.39 -8.90
N ALA A 276 14.66 8.11 -9.09
CA ALA A 276 15.23 7.88 -10.41
C ALA A 276 14.67 6.61 -11.06
N LYS A 277 14.59 5.50 -10.33
CA LYS A 277 14.17 4.19 -10.85
C LYS A 277 12.67 4.10 -11.10
N ARG A 278 11.84 4.77 -10.30
CA ARG A 278 10.38 4.78 -10.50
C ARG A 278 9.92 5.72 -11.63
N ALA A 279 10.67 6.79 -11.92
CA ALA A 279 10.27 7.86 -12.85
C ALA A 279 9.81 7.32 -14.24
N PRO A 280 10.50 6.36 -14.87
CA PRO A 280 10.07 5.77 -16.14
C PRO A 280 8.70 5.08 -16.12
N PHE A 281 8.18 4.74 -14.94
CA PHE A 281 6.90 4.06 -14.77
C PHE A 281 5.77 5.04 -14.49
N VAL A 282 6.03 6.09 -13.71
CA VAL A 282 5.01 7.04 -13.23
C VAL A 282 4.82 8.27 -14.12
N GLU A 283 5.82 8.65 -14.91
CA GLU A 283 5.75 9.86 -15.76
C GLU A 283 5.11 9.62 -17.14
N LYS A 284 4.78 8.37 -17.47
CA LYS A 284 4.14 8.03 -18.75
C LYS A 284 2.69 8.58 -18.82
N PRO A 285 2.24 9.09 -19.99
CA PRO A 285 0.86 9.55 -20.17
C PRO A 285 -0.19 8.47 -19.89
N SER A 286 0.10 7.21 -20.22
CA SER A 286 -0.76 6.05 -19.92
C SER A 286 -0.93 5.83 -18.42
N THR A 287 0.11 6.13 -17.63
CA THR A 287 0.13 5.99 -16.18
C THR A 287 -0.66 7.10 -15.49
N ARG A 288 -0.64 8.34 -16.01
CA ARG A 288 -1.46 9.44 -15.47
C ARG A 288 -2.96 9.11 -15.45
N ARG A 289 -3.44 8.28 -16.39
CA ARG A 289 -4.84 7.79 -16.43
C ARG A 289 -5.15 6.74 -15.34
N ILE A 290 -4.14 6.18 -14.70
CA ILE A 290 -4.24 5.11 -13.69
C ILE A 290 -4.13 5.66 -12.25
N ILE A 291 -3.39 6.77 -12.05
CA ILE A 291 -2.96 7.27 -10.73
C ILE A 291 -4.03 8.08 -9.95
N SER A 292 -5.26 8.26 -10.47
CA SER A 292 -6.35 9.09 -9.91
C SER A 292 -6.27 10.58 -10.25
N GLY A 293 -7.39 11.30 -10.04
CA GLY A 293 -7.65 12.65 -10.56
C GLY A 293 -7.35 13.83 -9.63
N ILE A 294 -6.84 13.62 -8.42
CA ILE A 294 -6.50 14.72 -7.49
C ILE A 294 -5.10 15.24 -7.83
N LYS A 295 -5.04 16.31 -8.63
CA LYS A 295 -3.80 16.84 -9.22
C LYS A 295 -2.80 17.29 -8.15
N GLU A 296 -3.29 17.85 -7.05
CA GLU A 296 -2.51 18.45 -5.97
C GLU A 296 -1.69 17.43 -5.17
N LYS A 297 -2.09 16.15 -5.20
CA LYS A 297 -1.49 15.08 -4.39
C LYS A 297 -0.73 14.06 -5.22
N ILE A 298 -0.61 14.30 -6.52
CA ILE A 298 -0.17 13.30 -7.48
C ILE A 298 1.19 12.70 -7.13
N ASP A 299 2.12 13.49 -6.60
CA ASP A 299 3.46 13.00 -6.28
C ASP A 299 3.50 12.10 -5.04
N SER A 300 2.72 12.40 -3.99
CA SER A 300 2.56 11.50 -2.84
C SER A 300 1.91 10.17 -3.25
N VAL A 301 0.92 10.23 -4.15
CA VAL A 301 0.26 9.03 -4.67
C VAL A 301 1.22 8.22 -5.54
N LYS A 302 2.02 8.86 -6.41
CA LYS A 302 3.04 8.18 -7.22
C LYS A 302 4.04 7.46 -6.32
N ASP A 303 4.46 8.05 -5.21
CA ASP A 303 5.38 7.39 -4.27
C ASP A 303 4.73 6.13 -3.74
N TYR A 304 3.57 6.29 -3.11
CA TYR A 304 2.85 5.22 -2.42
C TYR A 304 2.56 4.01 -3.31
N ILE A 305 2.02 4.21 -4.51
CA ILE A 305 1.69 3.12 -5.45
C ILE A 305 2.91 2.42 -6.05
N THR A 306 4.13 2.94 -5.85
CA THR A 306 5.38 2.34 -6.38
C THR A 306 6.23 1.71 -5.29
N LEU A 307 5.86 1.84 -4.02
CA LEU A 307 6.55 1.17 -2.90
C LEU A 307 6.61 -0.36 -3.04
N PRO A 308 5.60 -1.06 -3.58
CA PRO A 308 5.72 -2.50 -3.78
C PRO A 308 6.81 -2.89 -4.79
N ALA A 309 7.33 -1.95 -5.58
CA ALA A 309 8.43 -2.18 -6.53
C ALA A 309 9.82 -1.92 -5.95
N LEU A 310 9.96 -1.59 -4.65
CA LEU A 310 11.27 -1.33 -4.04
C LEU A 310 12.30 -2.45 -4.22
N PRO A 311 11.98 -3.75 -4.05
CA PRO A 311 12.95 -4.80 -4.32
C PRO A 311 13.47 -4.79 -5.76
N PHE A 312 12.61 -4.48 -6.72
CA PHE A 312 13.00 -4.36 -8.12
C PHE A 312 13.92 -3.16 -8.36
N TYR A 313 13.64 -2.01 -7.73
CA TYR A 313 14.44 -0.80 -7.92
C TYR A 313 15.83 -0.88 -7.30
N PHE A 314 15.96 -1.50 -6.12
CA PHE A 314 17.20 -1.51 -5.35
C PHE A 314 18.02 -2.78 -5.52
N LEU A 315 17.36 -3.94 -5.62
CA LEU A 315 18.02 -5.25 -5.70
C LEU A 315 17.95 -5.85 -7.11
N GLY A 316 17.19 -5.25 -8.03
CA GLY A 316 16.97 -5.81 -9.37
C GLY A 316 16.11 -7.08 -9.39
N ILE A 317 15.52 -7.45 -8.25
CA ILE A 317 14.71 -8.66 -8.10
C ILE A 317 13.36 -8.47 -8.80
N LYS A 318 13.04 -9.36 -9.75
CA LYS A 318 11.83 -9.25 -10.57
C LYS A 318 10.62 -9.99 -10.01
N ASN A 319 10.81 -10.99 -9.16
CA ASN A 319 9.72 -11.77 -8.58
C ASN A 319 9.45 -11.24 -7.16
N VAL A 320 8.39 -10.45 -7.01
CA VAL A 320 8.09 -9.75 -5.77
C VAL A 320 6.72 -10.17 -5.26
N LEU A 321 6.64 -10.47 -3.97
CA LEU A 321 5.38 -10.70 -3.26
C LEU A 321 5.12 -9.56 -2.28
N GLU A 322 4.07 -8.80 -2.54
CA GLU A 322 3.53 -7.80 -1.61
C GLU A 322 2.65 -8.51 -0.56
N VAL A 323 2.97 -8.32 0.72
CA VAL A 323 2.25 -8.88 1.85
C VAL A 323 1.77 -7.71 2.70
N ASP A 324 0.48 -7.41 2.62
CA ASP A 324 -0.05 -6.17 3.19
C ASP A 324 -1.53 -6.29 3.55
N TYR A 325 -2.11 -5.23 4.12
CA TYR A 325 -3.53 -5.20 4.39
C TYR A 325 -4.37 -5.07 3.11
N ILE A 326 -5.61 -5.58 3.14
CA ILE A 326 -6.54 -5.57 2.00
C ILE A 326 -6.81 -4.15 1.44
N GLY A 327 -6.61 -3.10 2.25
CA GLY A 327 -6.71 -1.71 1.81
C GLY A 327 -5.74 -1.36 0.67
N GLU A 328 -4.58 -2.05 0.58
CA GLU A 328 -3.58 -1.84 -0.46
C GLU A 328 -3.92 -2.44 -1.82
N THR A 329 -5.06 -3.12 -1.93
CA THR A 329 -5.49 -3.80 -3.17
C THR A 329 -5.42 -2.88 -4.41
N ASP A 330 -5.76 -1.59 -4.29
CA ASP A 330 -5.68 -0.64 -5.41
C ASP A 330 -4.24 -0.21 -5.71
N SER A 331 -3.43 0.02 -4.68
CA SER A 331 -2.00 0.37 -4.79
C SER A 331 -1.25 -0.75 -5.50
N PHE A 332 -1.41 -1.99 -5.04
CA PHE A 332 -0.90 -3.21 -5.66
C PHE A 332 -1.27 -3.29 -7.15
N TRP A 333 -2.56 -3.17 -7.47
CA TRP A 333 -3.03 -3.29 -8.86
C TRP A 333 -2.41 -2.23 -9.77
N LYS A 334 -2.33 -0.98 -9.30
CA LYS A 334 -1.69 0.12 -10.04
C LYS A 334 -0.21 -0.19 -10.23
N CYS A 335 0.50 -0.58 -9.17
CA CYS A 335 1.91 -0.97 -9.20
C CYS A 335 2.17 -2.04 -10.25
N ARG A 336 1.44 -3.16 -10.16
CA ARG A 336 1.55 -4.31 -11.07
C ARG A 336 1.31 -3.90 -12.53
N LYS A 337 0.33 -3.03 -12.78
CA LYS A 337 -0.01 -2.57 -14.12
C LYS A 337 1.05 -1.64 -14.70
N MET A 338 1.62 -0.73 -13.91
CA MET A 338 2.66 0.19 -14.36
C MET A 338 3.96 -0.54 -14.70
N HIS A 339 4.25 -1.65 -14.01
CA HIS A 339 5.47 -2.46 -14.20
C HIS A 339 5.26 -3.70 -15.06
N LYS A 340 4.12 -3.80 -15.76
CA LYS A 340 3.79 -4.97 -16.58
C LYS A 340 4.90 -5.26 -17.59
N GLY A 341 5.41 -6.49 -17.57
CA GLY A 341 6.47 -6.98 -18.47
C GLY A 341 7.89 -6.61 -18.02
N GLN A 342 8.06 -5.94 -16.88
CA GLN A 342 9.36 -5.58 -16.30
C GLN A 342 9.62 -6.35 -15.00
N MET A 343 8.57 -6.54 -14.20
CA MET A 343 8.58 -7.36 -12.98
C MET A 343 7.28 -8.15 -12.83
N ASN A 344 7.35 -9.23 -12.05
CA ASN A 344 6.23 -10.03 -11.60
C ASN A 344 5.87 -9.61 -10.17
N LEU A 345 4.81 -8.81 -10.03
CA LEU A 345 4.27 -8.44 -8.73
C LEU A 345 3.08 -9.34 -8.39
N SER A 346 3.24 -10.11 -7.32
CA SER A 346 2.21 -10.94 -6.70
C SER A 346 1.77 -10.31 -5.38
N ALA A 347 0.61 -10.71 -4.86
CA ALA A 347 0.09 -10.22 -3.59
C ALA A 347 -0.46 -11.35 -2.72
N LEU A 348 -0.28 -11.17 -1.41
CA LEU A 348 -0.93 -11.91 -0.34
C LEU A 348 -1.44 -10.90 0.68
N LEU A 349 -2.68 -10.43 0.50
CA LEU A 349 -3.26 -9.41 1.36
C LEU A 349 -4.16 -10.02 2.44
N TYR A 350 -4.32 -9.33 3.57
CA TYR A 350 -5.10 -9.82 4.72
C TYR A 350 -5.94 -8.70 5.38
N PRO A 351 -7.03 -9.02 6.08
CA PRO A 351 -7.77 -8.02 6.85
C PRO A 351 -6.98 -7.56 8.08
N ILE A 352 -7.10 -6.27 8.44
CA ILE A 352 -6.55 -5.72 9.69
C ILE A 352 -7.39 -6.20 10.87
N LYS A 353 -6.75 -6.47 12.01
CA LYS A 353 -7.45 -6.83 13.25
C LYS A 353 -8.46 -5.76 13.67
N ILE A 354 -9.65 -6.22 14.07
CA ILE A 354 -10.67 -5.37 14.73
C ILE A 354 -10.18 -5.06 16.14
N SER A 355 -10.19 -3.79 16.50
CA SER A 355 -9.75 -3.32 17.81
C SER A 355 -10.72 -3.72 18.93
N ALA A 356 -10.31 -3.49 20.18
CA ALA A 356 -11.14 -3.74 21.36
C ALA A 356 -12.47 -2.97 21.38
N ASP A 357 -12.64 -1.93 20.58
CA ASP A 357 -13.93 -1.23 20.42
C ASP A 357 -14.99 -2.06 19.66
N GLY A 358 -14.60 -3.16 19.02
CA GLY A 358 -15.48 -4.12 18.37
C GLY A 358 -15.95 -3.74 16.97
N TRP A 359 -15.50 -2.61 16.39
CA TRP A 359 -15.97 -2.21 15.06
C TRP A 359 -14.94 -1.46 14.19
N ARG A 360 -13.94 -0.79 14.78
CA ARG A 360 -12.85 -0.16 14.02
C ARG A 360 -11.63 -1.06 13.95
N SER A 361 -10.75 -0.82 12.99
CA SER A 361 -9.45 -1.47 12.95
C SER A 361 -8.48 -0.79 13.92
N ILE A 362 -7.38 -1.46 14.28
CA ILE A 362 -6.33 -0.85 15.14
C ILE A 362 -5.81 0.47 14.56
N PHE A 363 -5.74 0.60 13.24
CA PHE A 363 -5.29 1.84 12.60
C PHE A 363 -6.32 2.97 12.68
N SER A 364 -7.62 2.69 12.73
CA SER A 364 -8.68 3.72 12.76
C SER A 364 -9.36 3.92 14.12
N THR A 365 -9.06 3.10 15.11
CA THR A 365 -9.64 3.26 16.45
C THR A 365 -9.01 4.41 17.25
N GLU A 366 -9.71 4.84 18.30
CA GLU A 366 -9.25 5.86 19.24
C GLU A 366 -8.04 5.38 20.05
N LEU A 367 -7.22 6.32 20.51
CA LEU A 367 -5.96 6.05 21.23
C LEU A 367 -6.11 5.02 22.37
N GLN A 368 -7.21 5.07 23.13
CA GLN A 368 -7.46 4.18 24.26
C GLN A 368 -7.68 2.70 23.87
N TYR A 369 -8.06 2.43 22.62
CA TYR A 369 -8.27 1.09 22.09
C TYR A 369 -7.14 0.63 21.18
N LYS A 370 -6.11 1.46 20.97
CA LYS A 370 -4.89 1.06 20.26
C LYS A 370 -4.08 0.15 21.17
N GLU A 371 -3.96 -1.11 20.78
CA GLU A 371 -3.26 -2.16 21.51
C GLU A 371 -1.74 -1.96 21.45
N TYR A 372 -1.21 -0.94 22.10
CA TYR A 372 0.22 -0.68 22.18
C TYR A 372 0.97 -1.78 22.95
N ILE A 373 2.15 -2.16 22.45
CA ILE A 373 2.99 -3.18 23.06
C ILE A 373 4.37 -2.66 23.41
N GLU A 374 4.88 -3.14 24.53
CA GLU A 374 6.23 -2.87 25.00
C GLU A 374 7.24 -3.70 24.19
N ARG A 375 8.38 -3.11 23.87
CA ARG A 375 9.45 -3.77 23.11
C ARG A 375 9.96 -5.06 23.77
N LYS A 376 9.98 -5.12 25.12
CA LYS A 376 10.40 -6.30 25.88
C LYS A 376 9.49 -7.52 25.69
N ASP A 377 8.31 -7.32 25.13
CA ASP A 377 7.31 -8.36 24.92
C ASP A 377 7.24 -8.82 23.46
N TYR A 378 8.11 -8.29 22.59
CA TYR A 378 8.34 -8.82 21.25
C TYR A 378 8.82 -10.28 21.35
N GLY A 379 8.21 -11.18 20.59
CA GLY A 379 8.56 -12.60 20.52
C GLY A 379 8.13 -13.47 21.70
N LYS A 380 7.44 -12.90 22.71
CA LYS A 380 6.82 -13.68 23.81
C LYS A 380 5.37 -14.10 23.51
N ARG A 381 4.87 -13.73 22.34
CA ARG A 381 3.55 -14.06 21.80
C ARG A 381 3.75 -15.01 20.64
#